data_AF-A0A9E3U348-F1
#
_entry.id   AF-A0A9E3U348-F1
#
_cell.length_a   1.000
_cell.length_b   1.000
_cell.length_c   1.000
_cell.angle_alpha   90.00
_cell.angle_beta   90.00
_cell.angle_gamma   90.00
#
_symmetry.space_group_name_H-M   'P 1'
#
loop_
_entity.id
_entity.type
_entity.pdbx_description
1 polymer ?
#
loop_
_entity_poly.entity_id
_entity_poly.type
_entity_poly.pdbx_seq_one_letter_code
_entity_poly.pdbx_strand_id
1 'polypeptide(L)'
;MTLQFVCPAGHSISCPDKLAGKPAKCPQCSVKFIVPPPGQKQAEPISGSRSDAGSAKQRAEQIAFLCPNGHRLNGPKRLEGKPGQCPECGAKFRIPSYDEPEFDDQDADDDEILTGEVVGDDEIFDAVDMEEIEIVEHVEVLPPEDDFSAGFPFSPEPERFDFSADPAHVDEPEEIVEDFAHAAPTYVEGSHALCGIFSLLWQQRQYGGGVEMQLAEGELLAPDYFSPEMSLGTHGLFAVRGKDNLFTIISVPWDAVRRVSLRKTDHLPPGLFEE
;
A
#
# COMPACT_ATOMS: atom_id res chain seq x y z
N MET A 1 -30.77 -26.21 32.05
CA MET A 1 -29.70 -26.84 31.24
C MET A 1 -28.74 -25.76 30.80
N THR A 2 -27.45 -26.07 30.68
CA THR A 2 -26.40 -25.15 30.21
C THR A 2 -26.03 -25.49 28.77
N LEU A 3 -25.95 -24.48 27.91
CA LEU A 3 -25.50 -24.58 26.53
C LEU A 3 -23.99 -24.37 26.48
N GLN A 4 -23.28 -25.23 25.75
CA GLN A 4 -21.86 -25.04 25.41
C GLN A 4 -21.75 -24.77 23.91
N PHE A 5 -21.09 -23.68 23.56
CA PHE A 5 -20.88 -23.28 22.17
C PHE A 5 -19.60 -22.46 22.05
N VAL A 6 -19.17 -22.23 20.81
CA VAL A 6 -17.95 -21.46 20.51
C VAL A 6 -18.33 -20.06 20.04
N CYS A 7 -17.65 -19.04 20.55
CA CYS A 7 -17.82 -17.65 20.10
C CYS A 7 -17.25 -17.45 18.69
N PRO A 8 -17.59 -16.36 17.99
CA PRO A 8 -17.07 -16.10 16.63
C PRO A 8 -15.53 -16.05 16.53
N ALA A 9 -14.85 -15.78 17.65
CA ALA A 9 -13.40 -15.75 17.76
C ALA A 9 -12.78 -17.08 18.24
N GLY A 10 -13.55 -18.17 18.34
CA GLY A 10 -13.03 -19.50 18.66
C GLY A 10 -13.01 -19.90 20.15
N HIS A 11 -13.46 -19.06 21.08
CA HIS A 11 -13.47 -19.38 22.51
C HIS A 11 -14.71 -20.18 22.93
N SER A 12 -14.52 -21.23 23.75
CA SER A 12 -15.62 -22.02 24.30
C SER A 12 -16.32 -21.29 25.44
N ILE A 13 -17.65 -21.17 25.36
CA ILE A 13 -18.49 -20.47 26.34
C ILE A 13 -19.58 -21.42 26.85
N SER A 14 -19.87 -21.35 28.16
CA SER A 14 -21.00 -22.02 28.80
C SER A 14 -22.00 -20.98 29.30
N CYS A 15 -23.26 -21.08 28.87
CA CYS A 15 -24.33 -20.15 29.28
C CYS A 15 -25.64 -20.90 29.58
N PRO A 16 -26.49 -20.41 30.51
CA PRO A 16 -27.79 -20.99 30.76
C PRO A 16 -28.73 -20.79 29.55
N ASP A 17 -29.57 -21.78 29.28
CA ASP A 17 -30.51 -21.82 28.16
C ASP A 17 -31.48 -20.61 28.09
N LYS A 18 -31.73 -19.93 29.23
CA LYS A 18 -32.53 -18.70 29.32
C LYS A 18 -31.95 -17.50 28.53
N LEU A 19 -30.69 -17.61 28.10
CA LEU A 19 -30.00 -16.60 27.32
C LEU A 19 -29.95 -16.94 25.82
N ALA A 20 -30.48 -18.10 25.39
CA ALA A 20 -30.62 -18.43 23.98
C ALA A 20 -31.38 -17.32 23.23
N GLY A 21 -30.85 -16.90 22.08
CA GLY A 21 -31.39 -15.81 21.26
C GLY A 21 -31.14 -14.41 21.81
N LYS A 22 -30.49 -14.24 22.98
CA LYS A 22 -30.16 -12.92 23.54
C LYS A 22 -28.74 -12.49 23.16
N PRO A 23 -28.49 -11.17 23.05
CA PRO A 23 -27.15 -10.65 22.87
C PRO A 23 -26.32 -10.90 24.13
N ALA A 24 -25.14 -11.49 23.95
CA ALA A 24 -24.17 -11.74 25.00
C ALA A 24 -22.79 -11.23 24.58
N LYS A 25 -21.85 -11.20 25.53
CA LYS A 25 -20.44 -10.84 25.31
C LYS A 25 -19.56 -12.00 25.71
N CYS A 26 -18.51 -12.26 24.93
CA CYS A 26 -17.51 -13.26 25.28
C CYS A 26 -16.68 -12.77 26.48
N PRO A 27 -16.48 -13.58 27.53
CA PRO A 27 -15.64 -13.19 28.68
C PRO A 27 -14.13 -13.18 28.37
N GLN A 28 -13.71 -13.75 27.24
CA GLN A 28 -12.30 -13.78 26.82
C GLN A 28 -11.97 -12.64 25.84
N CYS A 29 -12.73 -12.51 24.75
CA CYS A 29 -12.43 -11.53 23.69
C CYS A 29 -13.35 -10.31 23.65
N SER A 30 -14.35 -10.21 24.54
CA SER A 30 -15.34 -9.11 24.58
C SER A 30 -16.21 -8.92 23.34
N VAL A 31 -16.10 -9.81 22.33
CA VAL A 31 -16.94 -9.79 21.13
C VAL A 31 -18.40 -10.01 21.52
N LYS A 32 -19.28 -9.17 20.94
CA LYS A 32 -20.73 -9.28 21.08
C LYS A 32 -21.25 -10.31 20.07
N PHE A 33 -22.09 -11.23 20.50
CA PHE A 33 -22.70 -12.26 19.65
C PHE A 33 -24.10 -12.62 20.16
N ILE A 34 -24.90 -13.32 19.35
CA ILE A 34 -26.19 -13.88 19.79
C ILE A 34 -25.97 -15.32 20.25
N VAL A 35 -26.47 -15.64 21.45
CA VAL A 35 -26.37 -17.01 21.99
C VAL A 35 -27.21 -17.94 21.12
N PRO A 36 -26.64 -19.02 20.55
CA PRO A 36 -27.38 -19.92 19.67
C PRO A 36 -28.47 -20.69 20.44
N PRO A 37 -29.57 -21.06 19.77
CA PRO A 37 -30.59 -21.93 20.35
C PRO A 37 -30.04 -23.33 20.66
N PRO A 38 -30.64 -24.06 21.63
CA PRO A 38 -30.26 -25.44 21.95
C PRO A 38 -30.29 -26.32 20.69
N GLY A 39 -29.11 -26.77 20.24
CA GLY A 39 -28.95 -27.60 19.05
C GLY A 39 -27.98 -27.03 18.00
N GLN A 40 -27.62 -25.75 18.08
CA GLN A 40 -26.62 -25.13 17.20
C GLN A 40 -25.28 -24.95 17.93
N LYS A 41 -24.17 -25.35 17.28
CA LYS A 41 -22.83 -25.39 17.91
C LYS A 41 -22.02 -24.09 17.79
N GLN A 42 -22.47 -23.12 16.99
CA GLN A 42 -21.74 -21.88 16.71
C GLN A 42 -22.61 -20.65 16.98
N ALA A 43 -22.02 -19.62 17.58
CA ALA A 43 -22.69 -18.34 17.81
C ALA A 43 -22.55 -17.41 16.60
N GLU A 44 -23.62 -16.70 16.28
CA GLU A 44 -23.64 -15.74 15.17
C GLU A 44 -23.16 -14.35 15.63
N PRO A 45 -22.32 -13.66 14.84
CA PRO A 45 -21.89 -12.30 15.15
C PRO A 45 -23.03 -11.30 14.99
N ILE A 46 -23.21 -10.43 15.99
CA ILE A 46 -24.08 -9.25 15.86
C ILE A 46 -23.28 -8.16 15.14
N SER A 47 -23.30 -8.19 13.80
CA SER A 47 -23.01 -6.99 13.02
C SER A 47 -24.05 -5.95 13.41
N GLY A 48 -23.60 -4.84 13.99
CA GLY A 48 -24.40 -3.79 14.62
C GLY A 48 -25.30 -2.98 13.67
N SER A 49 -26.10 -3.66 12.85
CA SER A 49 -27.18 -3.04 12.09
C SER A 49 -28.43 -3.04 12.97
N ARG A 50 -28.61 -1.95 13.72
CA ARG A 50 -29.95 -1.63 14.25
C ARG A 50 -30.85 -1.40 13.04
N SER A 51 -31.75 -2.35 12.79
CA SER A 51 -32.86 -2.20 11.87
C SER A 51 -33.86 -1.21 12.46
N ASP A 52 -33.60 0.09 12.24
CA ASP A 52 -34.66 1.09 12.28
C ASP A 52 -35.26 1.14 10.87
N ALA A 53 -36.43 0.54 10.73
CA ALA A 53 -37.21 0.52 9.51
C ALA A 53 -37.80 1.92 9.26
N GLY A 54 -36.98 2.82 8.71
CA GLY A 54 -37.44 4.20 8.47
C GLY A 54 -36.41 5.19 7.93
N SER A 55 -35.69 4.90 6.83
CA SER A 55 -35.21 5.94 5.89
C SER A 55 -34.35 5.36 4.77
N ALA A 56 -35.00 4.87 3.70
CA ALA A 56 -34.31 4.58 2.44
C ALA A 56 -33.74 5.85 1.76
N LYS A 57 -34.06 7.06 2.26
CA LYS A 57 -33.58 8.34 1.72
C LYS A 57 -32.25 8.84 2.33
N GLN A 58 -31.76 8.22 3.41
CA GLN A 58 -30.52 8.65 4.10
C GLN A 58 -29.26 7.85 3.72
N ARG A 59 -29.39 6.80 2.90
CA ARG A 59 -28.23 6.02 2.42
C ARG A 59 -27.45 6.71 1.30
N ALA A 60 -28.03 7.70 0.63
CA ALA A 60 -27.38 8.41 -0.49
C ALA A 60 -26.44 9.53 -0.03
N GLU A 61 -26.36 9.85 1.27
CA GLU A 61 -25.54 10.94 1.80
C GLU A 61 -24.33 10.44 2.61
N GLN A 62 -23.88 9.18 2.47
CA GLN A 62 -22.66 8.72 3.15
C GLN A 62 -21.46 8.80 2.21
N ILE A 63 -20.47 9.60 2.58
CA ILE A 63 -19.17 9.67 1.91
C ILE A 63 -18.16 8.79 2.65
N ALA A 64 -17.29 8.12 1.88
CA ALA A 64 -16.17 7.35 2.42
C ALA A 64 -14.88 8.15 2.18
N PHE A 65 -14.10 8.37 3.23
CA PHE A 65 -12.84 9.11 3.15
C PHE A 65 -11.79 8.50 4.09
N LEU A 66 -10.52 8.86 3.87
CA LEU A 66 -9.39 8.40 4.67
C LEU A 66 -8.94 9.51 5.62
N CYS A 67 -8.60 9.15 6.86
CA CYS A 67 -7.92 10.07 7.75
C CYS A 67 -6.44 10.24 7.34
N PRO A 68 -5.72 11.25 7.85
CA PRO A 68 -4.30 11.46 7.53
C PRO A 68 -3.39 10.28 7.88
N ASN A 69 -3.82 9.40 8.80
CA ASN A 69 -3.11 8.19 9.21
C ASN A 69 -3.60 6.93 8.46
N GLY A 70 -4.41 7.06 7.40
CA GLY A 70 -4.82 5.94 6.55
C GLY A 70 -6.04 5.13 6.99
N HIS A 71 -6.73 5.50 8.09
CA HIS A 71 -7.94 4.80 8.51
C HIS A 71 -9.15 5.21 7.67
N ARG A 72 -9.95 4.22 7.24
CA ARG A 72 -11.14 4.43 6.41
C ARG A 72 -12.35 4.75 7.25
N LEU A 73 -12.94 5.92 7.02
CA LEU A 73 -14.08 6.44 7.77
C LEU A 73 -15.25 6.71 6.82
N ASN A 74 -16.45 6.40 7.29
CA ASN A 74 -17.70 6.69 6.58
C ASN A 74 -18.47 7.73 7.38
N GLY A 75 -18.76 8.87 6.75
CA GLY A 75 -19.46 9.98 7.40
C GLY A 75 -20.55 10.57 6.50
N PRO A 76 -21.54 11.26 7.06
CA PRO A 76 -22.54 11.94 6.26
C PRO A 76 -21.94 13.12 5.47
N LYS A 77 -22.42 13.37 4.24
CA LYS A 77 -22.02 14.45 3.33
C LYS A 77 -22.06 15.84 3.98
N ARG A 78 -22.94 16.03 4.98
CA ARG A 78 -23.08 17.28 5.77
C ARG A 78 -21.85 17.63 6.62
N LEU A 79 -20.88 16.72 6.72
CA LEU A 79 -19.61 16.94 7.41
C LEU A 79 -18.48 17.33 6.46
N GLU A 80 -18.71 17.36 5.15
CA GLU A 80 -17.76 17.92 4.18
C GLU A 80 -17.34 19.35 4.59
N GLY A 81 -16.04 19.61 4.49
CA GLY A 81 -15.43 20.89 4.88
C GLY A 81 -15.35 21.16 6.39
N LYS A 82 -16.02 20.36 7.24
CA LYS A 82 -16.00 20.54 8.70
C LYS A 82 -14.80 19.83 9.35
N PRO A 83 -14.33 20.31 10.52
CA PRO A 83 -13.32 19.60 11.30
C PRO A 83 -13.91 18.30 11.87
N GLY A 84 -13.26 17.19 11.59
CA GLY A 84 -13.56 15.86 12.11
C GLY A 84 -12.41 15.32 12.99
N GLN A 85 -12.70 14.27 13.75
CA GLN A 85 -11.72 13.54 14.54
C GLN A 85 -11.83 12.05 14.23
N CYS A 86 -10.69 11.39 14.01
CA CYS A 86 -10.66 9.96 13.73
C CYS A 86 -10.96 9.18 15.02
N PRO A 87 -11.92 8.24 15.02
CA PRO A 87 -12.21 7.41 16.19
C PRO A 87 -11.11 6.39 16.50
N GLU A 88 -10.27 6.01 15.52
CA GLU A 88 -9.23 5.01 15.72
C GLU A 88 -7.93 5.63 16.24
N CYS A 89 -7.46 6.73 15.63
CA CYS A 89 -6.18 7.36 16.00
C CYS A 89 -6.32 8.72 16.72
N GLY A 90 -7.52 9.28 16.82
CA GLY A 90 -7.77 10.56 17.49
C GLY A 90 -7.28 11.80 16.74
N ALA A 91 -6.70 11.65 15.54
CA ALA A 91 -6.22 12.77 14.74
C ALA A 91 -7.37 13.71 14.32
N LYS A 92 -7.13 15.03 14.40
CA LYS A 92 -8.06 16.07 13.94
C LYS A 92 -7.72 16.42 12.49
N PHE A 93 -8.73 16.45 11.61
CA PHE A 93 -8.55 16.74 10.19
C PHE A 93 -9.80 17.41 9.62
N ARG A 94 -9.72 17.96 8.40
CA ARG A 94 -10.89 18.45 7.68
C ARG A 94 -11.34 17.40 6.67
N ILE A 95 -12.65 17.18 6.59
CA ILE A 95 -13.23 16.21 5.65
C ILE A 95 -13.22 16.83 4.25
N PRO A 96 -12.60 16.19 3.24
CA PRO A 96 -12.58 16.68 1.87
C PRO A 96 -14.00 16.86 1.31
N SER A 97 -14.25 17.98 0.64
CA SER A 97 -15.48 18.21 -0.14
C SER A 97 -15.22 17.79 -1.59
N TYR A 98 -15.93 16.78 -2.07
CA TYR A 98 -15.98 16.45 -3.48
C TYR A 98 -17.18 17.17 -4.08
N ASP A 99 -17.05 18.49 -4.25
CA ASP A 99 -17.90 19.18 -5.21
C ASP A 99 -17.43 18.70 -6.59
N GLU A 100 -18.18 17.76 -7.17
CA GLU A 100 -18.07 17.49 -8.60
C GLU A 100 -18.40 18.81 -9.30
N PRO A 101 -17.51 19.34 -10.16
CA PRO A 101 -17.89 20.47 -10.99
C PRO A 101 -19.10 20.02 -11.80
N GLU A 102 -20.25 20.67 -11.59
CA GLU A 102 -21.35 20.60 -12.52
C GLU A 102 -20.81 21.14 -13.84
N PHE A 103 -20.42 20.25 -14.74
CA PHE A 103 -20.20 20.58 -16.13
C PHE A 103 -21.56 21.02 -16.64
N ASP A 104 -21.76 22.34 -16.75
CA ASP A 104 -22.87 22.90 -17.49
C ASP A 104 -22.78 22.35 -18.92
N ASP A 105 -23.54 21.30 -19.22
CA ASP A 105 -23.83 20.79 -20.57
C ASP A 105 -24.70 21.82 -21.31
N GLN A 106 -24.18 23.03 -21.46
CA GLN A 106 -24.85 24.13 -22.14
C GLN A 106 -24.30 24.23 -23.56
N ASP A 107 -25.05 23.60 -24.46
CA ASP A 107 -25.21 23.96 -25.87
C ASP A 107 -23.96 23.86 -26.76
N ALA A 108 -23.70 22.65 -27.26
CA ALA A 108 -23.01 22.45 -28.55
C ALA A 108 -23.94 21.65 -29.49
N ASP A 109 -25.06 22.26 -29.85
CA ASP A 109 -25.82 21.89 -31.04
C ASP A 109 -25.10 22.44 -32.28
N ASP A 110 -25.09 21.62 -33.33
CA ASP A 110 -24.83 21.94 -34.74
C ASP A 110 -23.39 22.26 -35.18
N ASP A 111 -22.63 21.20 -35.48
CA ASP A 111 -21.79 21.20 -36.69
C ASP A 111 -21.98 19.88 -37.46
N GLU A 112 -22.69 20.00 -38.58
CA GLU A 112 -22.86 19.00 -39.64
C GLU A 112 -21.49 18.44 -40.07
N ILE A 113 -21.18 17.20 -39.68
CA ILE A 113 -20.12 16.42 -40.33
C ILE A 113 -20.67 15.90 -41.65
N LEU A 114 -20.42 16.70 -42.70
CA LEU A 114 -20.53 16.33 -44.11
C LEU A 114 -19.81 15.01 -44.38
N THR A 115 -20.59 13.99 -44.76
CA THR A 115 -20.09 12.73 -45.32
C THR A 115 -19.36 13.02 -46.63
N GLY A 116 -18.03 13.04 -46.57
CA GLY A 116 -17.15 13.13 -47.73
C GLY A 116 -17.26 11.88 -48.62
N GLU A 117 -17.69 12.13 -49.85
CA GLU A 117 -17.78 11.20 -50.95
C GLU A 117 -16.42 10.58 -51.29
N VAL A 118 -16.39 9.27 -51.46
CA VAL A 118 -15.19 8.48 -51.76
C VAL A 118 -14.97 8.51 -53.28
N VAL A 119 -14.00 9.32 -53.69
CA VAL A 119 -13.30 9.25 -54.99
C VAL A 119 -11.83 9.33 -54.59
N GLY A 120 -11.00 8.31 -54.78
CA GLY A 120 -10.75 7.61 -56.02
C GLY A 120 -9.32 7.93 -56.41
N ASP A 121 -8.50 6.89 -56.42
CA ASP A 121 -7.20 6.75 -57.09
C ASP A 121 -5.94 7.33 -56.40
N ASP A 122 -4.97 6.41 -56.31
CA ASP A 122 -3.51 6.53 -56.33
C ASP A 122 -2.89 7.91 -56.11
N GLU A 123 -2.02 8.03 -55.09
CA GLU A 123 -0.56 8.32 -55.22
C GLU A 123 0.06 8.17 -53.80
N ILE A 124 0.97 7.21 -53.61
CA ILE A 124 2.40 7.47 -53.37
C ILE A 124 2.62 8.67 -52.44
N PHE A 125 2.84 8.41 -51.14
CA PHE A 125 3.59 9.34 -50.30
C PHE A 125 4.74 8.62 -49.62
N ASP A 126 5.91 9.01 -50.08
CA ASP A 126 7.24 8.67 -49.61
C ASP A 126 7.41 8.85 -48.10
N ALA A 127 8.35 8.07 -47.59
CA ALA A 127 8.96 8.20 -46.29
C ALA A 127 9.32 9.66 -46.00
N VAL A 128 8.64 10.27 -45.03
CA VAL A 128 9.11 11.51 -44.42
C VAL A 128 9.95 11.14 -43.22
N ASP A 129 11.25 11.37 -43.41
CA ASP A 129 12.30 11.43 -42.41
C ASP A 129 11.84 12.31 -41.24
N MET A 130 11.67 11.72 -40.07
CA MET A 130 11.23 12.42 -38.88
C MET A 130 12.48 12.88 -38.12
N GLU A 131 12.89 14.12 -38.43
CA GLU A 131 14.04 14.81 -37.85
C GLU A 131 13.95 14.92 -36.32
N GLU A 132 15.13 14.73 -35.73
CA GLU A 132 15.65 15.17 -34.43
C GLU A 132 14.76 16.13 -33.61
N ILE A 133 14.24 15.63 -32.49
CA ILE A 133 13.64 16.48 -31.45
C ILE A 133 14.79 17.06 -30.63
N GLU A 134 15.15 18.32 -30.89
CA GLU A 134 16.04 19.12 -30.02
C GLU A 134 15.41 19.27 -28.63
N ILE A 135 16.17 18.82 -27.63
CA ILE A 135 15.84 18.89 -26.21
C ILE A 135 16.10 20.33 -25.76
N VAL A 136 15.06 21.05 -25.37
CA VAL A 136 15.18 22.41 -24.82
C VAL A 136 15.71 22.32 -23.39
N GLU A 137 17.01 22.57 -23.24
CA GLU A 137 17.72 22.67 -21.96
C GLU A 137 17.67 24.12 -21.46
N HIS A 138 16.82 24.44 -20.47
CA HIS A 138 17.08 25.51 -19.48
C HIS A 138 16.02 25.49 -18.38
N VAL A 139 16.37 24.91 -17.23
CA VAL A 139 15.73 25.24 -15.96
C VAL A 139 16.81 25.91 -15.11
N GLU A 140 16.70 27.23 -14.98
CA GLU A 140 17.53 28.00 -14.03
C GLU A 140 17.23 27.53 -12.61
N VAL A 141 18.23 26.89 -12.00
CA VAL A 141 18.23 26.55 -10.58
C VAL A 141 18.56 27.83 -9.81
N LEU A 142 17.55 28.41 -9.15
CA LEU A 142 17.77 29.46 -8.16
C LEU A 142 18.51 28.88 -6.94
N PRO A 143 19.58 29.52 -6.45
CA PRO A 143 20.27 29.08 -5.24
C PRO A 143 19.36 29.29 -4.02
N PRO A 144 19.31 28.35 -3.05
CA PRO A 144 18.66 28.59 -1.78
C PRO A 144 19.49 29.61 -0.99
N GLU A 145 18.83 30.70 -0.59
CA GLU A 145 19.40 31.71 0.29
C GLU A 145 19.43 31.13 1.72
N ASP A 146 20.66 30.87 2.19
CA ASP A 146 20.99 30.66 3.59
C ASP A 146 20.67 31.92 4.41
N ASP A 147 19.57 31.93 5.16
CA ASP A 147 19.43 32.84 6.29
C ASP A 147 18.40 32.34 7.32
N PHE A 148 18.86 31.55 8.28
CA PHE A 148 18.27 31.56 9.62
C PHE A 148 19.36 31.39 10.68
N SER A 149 20.13 32.45 10.84
CA SER A 149 20.89 32.74 12.04
C SER A 149 19.92 33.26 13.12
N ALA A 150 19.50 32.39 14.03
CA ALA A 150 18.86 32.83 15.28
C ALA A 150 19.41 31.99 16.44
N GLY A 151 20.25 32.65 17.23
CA GLY A 151 21.00 32.05 18.32
C GLY A 151 20.13 31.54 19.46
N PHE A 152 20.56 30.41 20.00
CA PHE A 152 20.27 30.05 21.38
C PHE A 152 21.59 29.97 22.14
N PRO A 153 21.85 30.92 23.07
CA PRO A 153 22.96 30.81 24.00
C PRO A 153 22.46 30.00 25.19
N PHE A 154 22.97 28.80 25.44
CA PHE A 154 23.09 28.28 26.80
C PHE A 154 24.07 27.09 26.83
N SER A 155 25.33 27.42 27.11
CA SER A 155 26.21 26.55 27.87
C SER A 155 25.81 26.66 29.35
N PRO A 156 25.80 25.54 30.10
CA PRO A 156 27.00 25.28 30.91
C PRO A 156 27.45 23.81 30.94
N GLU A 157 28.76 23.64 30.80
CA GLU A 157 29.60 22.53 31.26
C GLU A 157 29.54 22.30 32.80
N PRO A 158 30.25 21.30 33.38
CA PRO A 158 30.38 19.89 33.00
C PRO A 158 30.28 18.95 34.24
N GLU A 159 29.82 17.70 34.07
CA GLU A 159 30.11 16.65 35.07
C GLU A 159 31.15 15.68 34.52
N ARG A 160 32.34 15.76 35.13
CA ARG A 160 33.47 14.86 34.94
C ARG A 160 33.10 13.47 35.45
N PHE A 161 32.97 12.50 34.55
CA PHE A 161 33.07 11.09 34.89
C PHE A 161 34.43 10.58 34.42
N ASP A 162 35.32 10.37 35.40
CA ASP A 162 36.58 9.65 35.24
C ASP A 162 36.27 8.15 35.00
N PHE A 163 36.36 7.71 33.76
CA PHE A 163 36.46 6.28 33.43
C PHE A 163 37.86 6.01 32.89
N SER A 164 38.79 5.77 33.83
CA SER A 164 40.07 5.15 33.52
C SER A 164 39.84 3.70 33.10
N ALA A 165 39.96 3.39 31.81
CA ALA A 165 40.12 2.01 31.34
C ALA A 165 41.06 1.97 30.12
N ASP A 166 42.22 1.35 30.37
CA ASP A 166 43.17 0.69 29.48
C ASP A 166 43.15 0.94 27.95
N PRO A 167 44.25 1.47 27.37
CA PRO A 167 44.47 1.51 25.93
C PRO A 167 45.36 0.33 25.49
N ALA A 168 44.78 -0.80 25.08
CA ALA A 168 45.55 -1.87 24.42
C ALA A 168 44.69 -2.88 23.62
N HIS A 169 44.11 -2.48 22.49
CA HIS A 169 44.03 -3.36 21.31
C HIS A 169 43.59 -2.56 20.08
N VAL A 170 44.55 -2.27 19.22
CA VAL A 170 44.31 -1.93 17.82
C VAL A 170 44.15 -3.27 17.12
N ASP A 171 42.91 -3.70 16.93
CA ASP A 171 42.59 -4.78 16.01
C ASP A 171 41.98 -4.16 14.75
N GLU A 172 42.51 -4.60 13.61
CA GLU A 172 42.24 -4.11 12.27
C GLU A 172 40.73 -4.17 11.94
N PRO A 173 40.19 -3.22 11.16
CA PRO A 173 38.87 -3.43 10.57
C PRO A 173 39.00 -4.50 9.49
N GLU A 174 38.75 -5.76 9.85
CA GLU A 174 38.48 -6.81 8.87
C GLU A 174 37.32 -6.34 8.00
N GLU A 175 37.55 -6.32 6.68
CA GLU A 175 36.53 -6.08 5.68
C GLU A 175 35.43 -7.12 5.85
N ILE A 176 34.31 -6.69 6.44
CA ILE A 176 33.05 -7.42 6.42
C ILE A 176 32.51 -7.30 5.00
N VAL A 177 33.07 -8.10 4.08
CA VAL A 177 32.37 -8.49 2.87
C VAL A 177 31.21 -9.36 3.32
N GLU A 178 30.05 -8.74 3.53
CA GLU A 178 28.82 -9.43 3.85
C GLU A 178 28.48 -10.37 2.69
N ASP A 179 28.81 -11.64 2.90
CA ASP A 179 28.46 -12.79 2.07
C ASP A 179 26.94 -13.01 2.16
N PHE A 180 26.18 -12.15 1.46
CA PHE A 180 24.71 -12.19 1.35
C PHE A 180 24.20 -13.35 0.46
N ALA A 181 24.99 -14.42 0.30
CA ALA A 181 24.64 -15.53 -0.56
C ALA A 181 24.19 -16.75 0.27
N HIS A 182 22.95 -17.18 0.00
CA HIS A 182 22.41 -18.53 0.29
C HIS A 182 21.68 -18.79 1.62
N ALA A 183 21.09 -17.79 2.28
CA ALA A 183 19.99 -18.08 3.20
C ALA A 183 18.70 -18.33 2.37
N ALA A 184 18.23 -19.58 2.35
CA ALA A 184 16.90 -19.89 1.80
C ALA A 184 15.85 -18.98 2.47
N PRO A 185 14.91 -18.39 1.71
CA PRO A 185 13.95 -17.46 2.28
C PRO A 185 13.14 -18.17 3.36
N THR A 186 13.34 -17.78 4.62
CA THR A 186 12.55 -18.27 5.74
C THR A 186 11.17 -17.65 5.61
N TYR A 187 10.16 -18.48 5.33
CA TYR A 187 8.78 -18.04 5.24
C TYR A 187 8.35 -17.52 6.62
N VAL A 188 8.23 -16.19 6.75
CA VAL A 188 7.70 -15.58 7.97
C VAL A 188 6.19 -15.74 7.93
N GLU A 189 5.63 -16.40 8.94
CA GLU A 189 4.19 -16.62 9.09
C GLU A 189 3.46 -15.26 9.08
N GLY A 190 2.66 -14.99 8.04
CA GLY A 190 2.03 -13.68 7.80
C GLY A 190 2.58 -12.88 6.62
N SER A 191 3.61 -13.37 5.91
CA SER A 191 4.08 -12.80 4.65
C SER A 191 3.13 -13.12 3.48
N HIS A 192 2.98 -12.17 2.55
CA HIS A 192 2.14 -12.37 1.37
C HIS A 192 2.76 -13.43 0.44
N ALA A 193 1.94 -14.30 -0.16
CA ALA A 193 2.43 -15.39 -1.02
C ALA A 193 3.30 -14.88 -2.19
N LEU A 194 2.94 -13.73 -2.79
CA LEU A 194 3.75 -13.08 -3.83
C LEU A 194 5.11 -12.59 -3.32
N CYS A 195 5.26 -12.22 -2.06
CA CYS A 195 6.56 -11.84 -1.51
C CYS A 195 7.54 -13.02 -1.59
N GLY A 196 7.09 -14.22 -1.23
CA GLY A 196 7.91 -15.43 -1.33
C GLY A 196 8.34 -15.73 -2.77
N ILE A 197 7.38 -15.71 -3.70
CA ILE A 197 7.66 -15.93 -5.13
C ILE A 197 8.59 -14.86 -5.69
N PHE A 198 8.35 -13.59 -5.35
CA PHE A 198 9.18 -12.48 -5.81
C PHE A 198 10.61 -12.62 -5.28
N SER A 199 10.79 -12.89 -3.98
CA SER A 199 12.13 -13.10 -3.39
C SER A 199 12.89 -14.25 -4.07
N LEU A 200 12.20 -15.34 -4.42
CA LEU A 200 12.79 -16.44 -5.16
C LEU A 200 13.24 -16.01 -6.56
N LEU A 201 12.37 -15.35 -7.33
CA LEU A 201 12.73 -14.86 -8.67
C LEU A 201 13.83 -13.79 -8.62
N TRP A 202 13.84 -12.97 -7.57
CA TRP A 202 14.85 -11.95 -7.34
C TRP A 202 16.24 -12.56 -7.12
N GLN A 203 16.33 -13.65 -6.36
CA GLN A 203 17.58 -14.40 -6.22
C GLN A 203 18.07 -14.94 -7.57
N GLN A 204 17.18 -15.26 -8.51
CA GLN A 204 17.58 -15.76 -9.83
C GLN A 204 18.12 -14.68 -10.79
N ARG A 205 18.01 -13.39 -10.44
CA ARG A 205 18.59 -12.30 -11.24
C ARG A 205 20.12 -12.39 -11.39
N GLN A 206 20.77 -13.13 -10.48
CA GLN A 206 22.20 -13.41 -10.49
C GLN A 206 22.67 -14.04 -11.82
N TYR A 207 21.78 -14.74 -12.53
CA TYR A 207 22.05 -15.38 -13.81
C TYR A 207 21.81 -14.46 -15.02
N GLY A 208 21.76 -13.13 -14.83
CA GLY A 208 21.64 -12.13 -15.89
C GLY A 208 20.20 -11.72 -16.23
N GLY A 209 19.21 -12.28 -15.55
CA GLY A 209 17.80 -11.94 -15.74
C GLY A 209 17.37 -10.66 -15.00
N GLY A 210 16.43 -9.92 -15.56
CA GLY A 210 15.74 -8.82 -14.89
C GLY A 210 14.36 -9.26 -14.41
N VAL A 211 14.00 -8.94 -13.17
CA VAL A 211 12.63 -9.18 -12.67
C VAL A 211 11.77 -7.98 -13.03
N GLU A 212 10.67 -8.26 -13.73
CA GLU A 212 9.62 -7.28 -14.00
C GLU A 212 8.34 -7.68 -13.27
N MET A 213 7.61 -6.69 -12.80
CA MET A 213 6.30 -6.86 -12.19
C MET A 213 5.27 -5.99 -12.91
N GLN A 214 4.09 -6.58 -13.11
CA GLN A 214 2.95 -5.90 -13.71
C GLN A 214 1.93 -5.59 -12.62
N LEU A 215 1.60 -4.30 -12.52
CA LEU A 215 0.61 -3.80 -11.59
C LEU A 215 -0.81 -3.91 -12.17
N ALA A 216 -1.82 -3.82 -11.31
CA ALA A 216 -3.24 -3.94 -11.67
C ALA A 216 -3.70 -2.89 -12.69
N GLU A 217 -3.03 -1.73 -12.71
CA GLU A 217 -3.29 -0.62 -13.64
C GLU A 217 -2.62 -0.84 -15.02
N GLY A 218 -1.92 -1.97 -15.20
CA GLY A 218 -1.19 -2.29 -16.43
C GLY A 218 0.22 -1.68 -16.49
N GLU A 219 0.59 -0.87 -15.49
CA GLU A 219 1.95 -0.37 -15.32
C GLU A 219 2.95 -1.52 -15.12
N LEU A 220 4.11 -1.40 -15.77
CA LEU A 220 5.23 -2.33 -15.64
C LEU A 220 6.32 -1.67 -14.83
N LEU A 221 6.66 -2.29 -13.70
CA LEU A 221 7.74 -1.87 -12.84
C LEU A 221 8.89 -2.87 -12.94
N ALA A 222 10.08 -2.37 -13.29
CA ALA A 222 11.31 -3.14 -13.37
C ALA A 222 12.28 -2.64 -12.29
N PRO A 223 12.19 -3.16 -11.05
CA PRO A 223 13.00 -2.65 -9.96
C PRO A 223 14.47 -3.06 -10.10
N ASP A 224 15.37 -2.13 -9.78
CA ASP A 224 16.82 -2.35 -9.69
C ASP A 224 17.22 -2.84 -8.30
N TYR A 225 16.45 -2.45 -7.28
CA TYR A 225 16.67 -2.83 -5.89
C TYR A 225 15.36 -3.31 -5.24
N PHE A 226 15.50 -4.24 -4.31
CA PHE A 226 14.41 -4.83 -3.53
C PHE A 226 14.90 -5.05 -2.11
N SER A 227 14.11 -4.63 -1.12
CA SER A 227 14.41 -4.89 0.29
C SER A 227 13.49 -5.99 0.83
N PRO A 228 13.95 -7.25 0.95
CA PRO A 228 13.12 -8.35 1.44
C PRO A 228 12.67 -8.14 2.90
N GLU A 229 13.52 -7.55 3.73
CA GLU A 229 13.23 -7.30 5.15
C GLU A 229 12.10 -6.27 5.34
N MET A 230 12.07 -5.25 4.49
CA MET A 230 11.03 -4.22 4.52
C MET A 230 9.78 -4.57 3.70
N SER A 231 9.81 -5.69 2.98
CA SER A 231 8.72 -6.17 2.14
C SER A 231 7.83 -7.23 2.83
N LEU A 232 7.99 -7.36 4.15
CA LEU A 232 7.20 -8.25 4.99
C LEU A 232 5.79 -7.66 5.21
N GLY A 233 4.76 -8.46 4.90
CA GLY A 233 3.36 -8.07 5.13
C GLY A 233 2.61 -7.76 3.84
N THR A 234 1.98 -6.58 3.77
CA THR A 234 1.03 -6.20 2.69
C THR A 234 1.65 -5.45 1.52
N HIS A 235 2.86 -4.90 1.68
CA HIS A 235 3.55 -4.10 0.67
C HIS A 235 4.96 -4.63 0.44
N GLY A 236 5.45 -4.47 -0.79
CA GLY A 236 6.85 -4.64 -1.16
C GLY A 236 7.53 -3.29 -1.36
N LEU A 237 8.78 -3.18 -0.95
CA LEU A 237 9.61 -1.99 -1.10
C LEU A 237 10.67 -2.21 -2.18
N PHE A 238 10.62 -1.35 -3.20
CA PHE A 238 11.44 -1.42 -4.39
C PHE A 238 12.15 -0.10 -4.63
N ALA A 239 13.26 -0.12 -5.35
CA ALA A 239 13.82 1.09 -5.92
C ALA A 239 14.17 0.90 -7.39
N VAL A 240 13.89 1.92 -8.19
CA VAL A 240 14.26 2.02 -9.60
C VAL A 240 15.31 3.10 -9.75
N ARG A 241 16.37 2.82 -10.51
CA ARG A 241 17.40 3.80 -10.83
C ARG A 241 16.97 4.57 -12.08
N GLY A 242 16.80 5.88 -11.91
CA GLY A 242 16.55 6.81 -13.00
C GLY A 242 17.78 7.02 -13.88
N LYS A 243 17.58 7.69 -15.02
CA LYS A 243 18.65 8.04 -15.98
C LYS A 243 19.66 9.04 -15.41
N ASP A 244 19.25 9.77 -14.40
CA ASP A 244 19.98 10.78 -13.62
C ASP A 244 20.82 10.20 -12.47
N ASN A 245 20.89 8.86 -12.35
CA ASN A 245 21.45 8.16 -11.19
C ASN A 245 20.72 8.41 -9.86
N LEU A 246 19.55 9.05 -9.89
CA LEU A 246 18.69 9.14 -8.71
C LEU A 246 17.90 7.85 -8.57
N PHE A 247 17.69 7.44 -7.31
CA PHE A 247 16.89 6.28 -6.99
C PHE A 247 15.49 6.74 -6.62
N THR A 248 14.49 6.19 -7.30
CA THR A 248 13.09 6.35 -6.91
C THR A 248 12.69 5.13 -6.07
N ILE A 249 12.40 5.36 -4.80
CA ILE A 249 11.91 4.31 -3.89
C ILE A 249 10.39 4.25 -4.00
N ILE A 250 9.85 3.05 -4.26
CA ILE A 250 8.44 2.81 -4.55
C ILE A 250 7.94 1.71 -3.60
N SER A 251 6.87 1.99 -2.89
CA SER A 251 6.13 0.99 -2.11
C SER A 251 4.93 0.50 -2.93
N VAL A 252 4.85 -0.80 -3.15
CA VAL A 252 3.79 -1.42 -3.95
C VAL A 252 3.00 -2.40 -3.09
N PRO A 253 1.66 -2.27 -2.98
CA PRO A 253 0.86 -3.28 -2.30
C PRO A 253 0.90 -4.59 -3.09
N TRP A 254 1.13 -5.71 -2.40
CA TRP A 254 1.23 -7.01 -3.05
C TRP A 254 -0.06 -7.41 -3.79
N ASP A 255 -1.22 -6.96 -3.32
CA ASP A 255 -2.52 -7.18 -3.94
C ASP A 255 -2.67 -6.46 -5.31
N ALA A 256 -1.90 -5.38 -5.54
CA ALA A 256 -1.86 -4.71 -6.83
C ALA A 256 -0.97 -5.43 -7.85
N VAL A 257 -0.15 -6.40 -7.44
CA VAL A 257 0.73 -7.12 -8.36
C VAL A 257 -0.05 -8.24 -9.06
N ARG A 258 -0.31 -8.08 -10.36
CA ARG A 258 -1.00 -9.07 -11.20
C ARG A 258 -0.09 -10.20 -11.64
N ARG A 259 1.17 -9.88 -11.94
CA ARG A 259 2.12 -10.83 -12.53
C ARG A 259 3.55 -10.42 -12.18
N VAL A 260 4.39 -11.41 -11.87
CA VAL A 260 5.84 -11.26 -11.77
C VAL A 260 6.47 -12.11 -12.87
N SER A 261 7.47 -11.59 -13.57
CA SER A 261 8.12 -12.25 -14.69
C SER A 261 9.62 -12.04 -14.62
N LEU A 262 10.39 -13.11 -14.74
CA LEU A 262 11.83 -13.04 -14.91
C LEU A 262 12.11 -12.98 -16.43
N ARG A 263 12.72 -11.91 -16.90
CA ARG A 263 13.08 -11.71 -18.31
C ARG A 263 14.59 -11.82 -18.50
N LYS A 264 15.01 -11.99 -19.77
CA LYS A 264 16.42 -12.02 -20.18
C LYS A 264 17.24 -13.14 -19.50
N THR A 265 16.63 -14.31 -19.32
CA THR A 265 17.33 -15.49 -18.81
C THR A 265 17.82 -16.35 -19.97
N ASP A 266 19.14 -16.43 -20.15
CA ASP A 266 19.74 -17.31 -21.16
C ASP A 266 19.66 -18.79 -20.75
N HIS A 267 19.54 -19.05 -19.44
CA HIS A 267 19.38 -20.38 -18.86
C HIS A 267 18.20 -20.40 -17.88
N LEU A 268 17.43 -21.49 -17.89
CA LEU A 268 16.38 -21.69 -16.91
C LEU A 268 17.05 -21.83 -15.52
N PRO A 269 16.60 -21.10 -14.50
CA PRO A 269 17.20 -21.20 -13.17
C PRO A 269 17.04 -22.64 -12.62
N PRO A 270 18.15 -23.30 -12.22
CA PRO A 270 18.11 -24.65 -11.68
C PRO A 270 17.31 -24.70 -10.37
N GLY A 271 16.61 -25.80 -10.11
CA GLY A 271 15.78 -25.99 -8.91
C GLY A 271 14.43 -25.24 -8.88
N LEU A 272 14.11 -24.39 -9.87
CA LEU A 272 12.78 -23.74 -9.95
C LEU A 272 11.74 -24.63 -10.65
N PHE A 273 12.19 -25.55 -11.51
CA PHE A 273 11.33 -26.38 -12.38
C PHE A 273 11.73 -27.87 -12.42
N GLU A 274 12.66 -28.30 -11.57
CA GLU A 274 13.05 -29.71 -11.50
C GLU A 274 12.09 -30.44 -10.54
N GLU A 275 11.39 -31.46 -11.06
CA GLU A 275 10.43 -32.33 -10.33
C GLU A 275 11.10 -33.23 -9.28
#